data_AF-A0A952PNQ2-F1
#
_entry.id   AF-A0A952PNQ2-F1
#
_cell.length_a   1.000
_cell.length_b   1.000
_cell.length_c   1.000
_cell.angle_alpha   90.00
_cell.angle_beta   90.00
_cell.angle_gamma   90.00
#
_symmetry.space_group_name_H-M   'P 1'
#
loop_
_entity.id
_entity.type
_entity.pdbx_description
1 polymer ?
#
loop_
_entity_poly.entity_id
_entity_poly.type
_entity_poly.pdbx_seq_one_letter_code
_entity_poly.pdbx_strand_id
1 'polypeptide(L)'
;MNQAFLNTLVAILFLAAGDLPAAALGDDDSMDDDAKLERVEKRMERKLATSQADTELYEQMVRIASWISQYCIWNRHWPEPGDQENDAVRQLNELCPNNPFESGKLQSSAGFSTDPFYQYYSGPTNVVNNASSGFENDSLEPTTTFGALGDKRIRLQFDPSLTATQASEWEDDPPDEWEAPPGTITAICNGTDLVAIWAASVDGKPIRVAGQKKIRLFVTSVKLNSTERSNY
;
A
#
# COMPACT_ATOMS: atom_id res chain seq x y z
N MET A 1 8.16 -24.58 16.97
CA MET A 1 7.73 -24.25 15.59
C MET A 1 7.81 -25.53 14.77
N ASN A 2 6.67 -26.04 14.30
CA ASN A 2 6.57 -27.38 13.70
C ASN A 2 7.12 -27.40 12.27
N GLN A 3 8.15 -28.23 12.04
CA GLN A 3 8.75 -28.48 10.73
C GLN A 3 7.73 -28.94 9.68
N ALA A 4 6.62 -29.56 10.12
CA ALA A 4 5.51 -29.96 9.27
C ALA A 4 4.76 -28.77 8.62
N PHE A 5 4.75 -27.59 9.25
CA PHE A 5 4.05 -26.41 8.72
C PHE A 5 4.85 -25.75 7.59
N LEU A 6 6.18 -25.73 7.69
CA LEU A 6 7.07 -25.26 6.63
C LEU A 6 7.01 -26.16 5.39
N ASN A 7 7.01 -27.49 5.57
CA ASN A 7 6.94 -28.43 4.44
C ASN A 7 5.60 -28.36 3.69
N THR A 8 4.50 -28.08 4.39
CA THR A 8 3.19 -27.92 3.75
C THR A 8 3.09 -26.61 2.95
N LEU A 9 3.71 -25.54 3.45
CA LEU A 9 3.71 -24.23 2.79
C LEU A 9 4.59 -24.22 1.52
N VAL A 10 5.71 -24.96 1.53
CA VAL A 10 6.56 -25.17 0.34
C VAL A 10 5.85 -26.03 -0.73
N ALA A 11 5.09 -27.05 -0.32
CA ALA A 11 4.35 -27.89 -1.26
C ALA A 11 3.20 -27.15 -1.98
N ILE A 12 2.52 -26.21 -1.30
CA ILE A 12 1.45 -25.40 -1.91
C ILE A 12 2.03 -24.39 -2.92
N LEU A 13 3.25 -23.89 -2.69
CA LEU A 13 3.93 -22.99 -3.63
C LEU A 13 4.40 -23.71 -4.91
N PHE A 14 4.69 -25.01 -4.86
CA PHE A 14 5.10 -25.79 -6.03
C PHE A 14 3.94 -26.14 -6.99
N LEU A 15 2.70 -26.18 -6.50
CA LEU A 15 1.53 -26.52 -7.32
C LEU A 15 1.00 -25.36 -8.19
N ALA A 16 1.46 -24.13 -7.97
CA ALA A 16 1.07 -22.96 -8.77
C ALA A 16 2.01 -22.66 -9.96
N ALA A 17 3.04 -23.48 -10.19
CA ALA A 17 4.03 -23.30 -11.27
C ALA A 17 3.73 -24.18 -12.51
N GLY A 18 2.47 -24.45 -12.80
CA GLY A 18 2.04 -25.20 -14.00
C GLY A 18 2.06 -24.32 -15.25
N ASP A 19 3.22 -24.23 -15.89
CA ASP A 19 3.44 -24.36 -17.34
C ASP A 19 4.86 -23.86 -17.67
N LEU A 20 5.80 -24.80 -17.78
CA LEU A 20 7.09 -24.56 -18.41
C LEU A 20 7.12 -25.34 -19.72
N PRO A 21 7.27 -24.68 -20.89
CA PRO A 21 7.38 -25.37 -22.16
C PRO A 21 8.70 -26.15 -22.22
N ALA A 22 8.58 -27.47 -22.38
CA ALA A 22 9.68 -28.36 -22.67
C ALA A 22 10.09 -28.19 -24.14
N ALA A 23 11.18 -27.46 -24.40
CA ALA A 23 11.81 -27.46 -25.71
C ALA A 23 13.33 -27.23 -25.63
N ALA A 24 14.04 -28.13 -26.31
CA ALA A 24 15.40 -28.03 -26.81
C ALA A 24 16.56 -28.22 -25.81
N LEU A 25 16.95 -29.50 -25.67
CA LEU A 25 18.30 -29.92 -25.26
C LEU A 25 19.27 -29.71 -26.42
N GLY A 26 20.12 -28.71 -26.30
CA GLY A 26 21.35 -28.52 -27.07
C GLY A 26 22.50 -28.32 -26.08
N ASP A 27 23.41 -29.29 -26.02
CA ASP A 27 24.56 -29.33 -25.12
C ASP A 27 25.67 -28.36 -25.58
N ASP A 28 25.79 -27.18 -24.94
CA ASP A 28 27.04 -26.40 -24.77
C ASP A 28 26.83 -25.19 -23.82
N ASP A 29 26.28 -25.38 -22.60
CA ASP A 29 25.70 -24.26 -21.82
C ASP A 29 25.93 -24.31 -20.29
N SER A 30 27.00 -24.96 -19.80
CA SER A 30 27.17 -25.22 -18.36
C SER A 30 27.56 -24.00 -17.50
N MET A 31 27.88 -22.86 -18.11
CA MET A 31 28.19 -21.60 -17.40
C MET A 31 26.97 -20.67 -17.31
N ASP A 32 25.89 -21.01 -18.02
CA ASP A 32 24.65 -20.25 -18.08
C ASP A 32 23.62 -20.73 -17.05
N ASP A 33 23.75 -21.96 -16.55
CA ASP A 33 22.82 -22.54 -15.58
C ASP A 33 22.87 -21.85 -14.20
N ASP A 34 24.06 -21.48 -13.73
CA ASP A 34 24.22 -20.73 -12.46
C ASP A 34 23.60 -19.33 -12.55
N ALA A 35 23.80 -18.62 -13.67
CA ALA A 35 23.21 -17.31 -13.90
C ALA A 35 21.69 -17.36 -14.08
N LYS A 36 21.16 -18.45 -14.66
CA LYS A 36 19.72 -18.70 -14.76
C LYS A 36 19.12 -18.98 -13.38
N LEU A 37 19.80 -19.76 -12.53
CA LEU A 37 19.37 -20.05 -11.17
C LEU A 37 19.29 -18.78 -10.31
N GLU A 38 20.35 -17.96 -10.32
CA GLU A 38 20.40 -16.69 -9.57
C GLU A 38 19.25 -15.74 -9.97
N ARG A 39 18.94 -15.65 -11.28
CA ARG A 39 17.82 -14.84 -11.77
C ARG A 39 16.46 -15.35 -11.29
N VAL A 40 16.29 -16.67 -11.19
CA VAL A 40 15.06 -17.30 -10.71
C VAL A 40 14.89 -17.07 -9.20
N GLU A 41 15.96 -17.24 -8.42
CA GLU A 41 15.97 -16.97 -6.98
C GLU A 41 15.61 -15.51 -6.69
N LYS A 42 16.29 -14.56 -7.35
CA LYS A 42 16.00 -13.13 -7.21
C LYS A 42 14.56 -12.75 -7.58
N ARG A 43 13.96 -13.44 -8.56
CA ARG A 43 12.55 -13.26 -8.92
C ARG A 43 11.62 -13.80 -7.84
N MET A 44 11.95 -14.95 -7.24
CA MET A 44 11.17 -15.51 -6.13
C MET A 44 11.25 -14.64 -4.88
N GLU A 45 12.45 -14.16 -4.53
CA GLU A 45 12.67 -13.25 -3.41
C GLU A 45 11.85 -11.96 -3.56
N ARG A 46 11.91 -11.32 -4.74
CA ARG A 46 11.12 -10.12 -5.00
C ARG A 46 9.62 -10.40 -4.85
N LYS A 47 9.13 -11.53 -5.39
CA LYS A 47 7.71 -11.92 -5.25
C LYS A 47 7.31 -12.12 -3.79
N LEU A 48 8.18 -12.74 -2.99
CA LEU A 48 7.94 -12.95 -1.57
C LEU A 48 7.91 -11.63 -0.81
N ALA A 49 8.88 -10.74 -1.06
CA ALA A 49 8.96 -9.42 -0.46
C ALA A 49 7.71 -8.57 -0.80
N THR A 50 7.28 -8.57 -2.06
CA THR A 50 6.04 -7.90 -2.47
C THR A 50 4.81 -8.49 -1.77
N SER A 51 4.71 -9.81 -1.68
CA SER A 51 3.58 -10.46 -0.99
C SER A 51 3.54 -10.14 0.51
N GLN A 52 4.70 -10.00 1.15
CA GLN A 52 4.79 -9.57 2.55
C GLN A 52 4.36 -8.11 2.70
N ALA A 53 4.83 -7.22 1.83
CA ALA A 53 4.44 -5.82 1.81
C ALA A 53 2.93 -5.62 1.58
N ASP A 54 2.33 -6.37 0.65
CA ASP A 54 0.87 -6.38 0.43
C ASP A 54 0.09 -6.84 1.68
N THR A 55 0.64 -7.83 2.41
CA THR A 55 0.01 -8.34 3.64
C THR A 55 0.06 -7.29 4.74
N GLU A 56 1.20 -6.64 4.95
CA GLU A 56 1.34 -5.54 5.91
C GLU A 56 0.42 -4.37 5.55
N LEU A 57 0.35 -3.99 4.27
CA LEU A 57 -0.52 -2.91 3.80
C LEU A 57 -2.00 -3.24 4.03
N TYR A 58 -2.39 -4.50 3.81
CA TYR A 58 -3.75 -4.95 4.09
C TYR A 58 -4.08 -4.86 5.58
N GLU A 59 -3.19 -5.25 6.49
CA GLU A 59 -3.39 -5.09 7.93
C GLU A 59 -3.53 -3.62 8.35
N GLN A 60 -2.78 -2.73 7.71
CA GLN A 60 -2.92 -1.29 7.88
C GLN A 60 -4.28 -0.78 7.37
N MET A 61 -4.72 -1.24 6.21
CA MET A 61 -6.04 -0.94 5.66
C MET A 61 -7.18 -1.37 6.60
N VAL A 62 -7.09 -2.55 7.21
CA VAL A 62 -8.08 -3.03 8.20
C VAL A 62 -8.13 -2.13 9.44
N ARG A 63 -6.98 -1.63 9.92
CA ARG A 63 -6.94 -0.68 11.04
C ARG A 63 -7.59 0.65 10.70
N ILE A 64 -7.29 1.19 9.52
CA ILE A 64 -7.94 2.40 8.99
C ILE A 64 -9.45 2.19 8.88
N ALA A 65 -9.87 1.06 8.33
CA ALA A 65 -11.28 0.73 8.18
C ALA A 65 -12.03 0.69 9.51
N SER A 66 -11.41 0.10 10.55
CA SER A 66 -11.95 0.10 11.90
C SER A 66 -12.05 1.53 12.46
N TRP A 67 -11.01 2.34 12.30
CA TRP A 67 -11.01 3.72 12.79
C TRP A 67 -12.08 4.56 12.08
N ILE A 68 -12.16 4.50 10.74
CA ILE A 68 -13.14 5.26 9.95
C ILE A 68 -14.56 4.86 10.34
N SER A 69 -14.80 3.56 10.53
CA SER A 69 -16.10 3.06 10.98
C SER A 69 -16.47 3.65 12.35
N GLN A 70 -15.54 3.64 13.31
CA GLN A 70 -15.77 4.22 14.64
C GLN A 70 -16.00 5.73 14.58
N TYR A 71 -15.20 6.46 13.81
CA TYR A 71 -15.36 7.88 13.59
C TYR A 71 -16.76 8.20 13.05
N CYS A 72 -17.19 7.48 12.01
CA CYS A 72 -18.50 7.66 11.40
C CYS A 72 -19.65 7.32 12.36
N ILE A 73 -19.49 6.31 13.22
CA ILE A 73 -20.48 5.95 14.24
C ILE A 73 -20.62 7.04 15.30
N TRP A 74 -19.50 7.60 15.78
CA TRP A 74 -19.50 8.60 16.85
C TRP A 74 -19.96 9.97 16.36
N ASN A 75 -19.43 10.43 15.23
CA ASN A 75 -19.72 11.76 14.71
C ASN A 75 -21.00 11.80 13.85
N ARG A 76 -21.50 10.65 13.39
CA ARG A 76 -22.65 10.53 12.48
C ARG A 76 -22.48 11.22 11.13
N HIS A 77 -21.27 11.63 10.78
CA HIS A 77 -20.94 12.19 9.48
C HIS A 77 -19.52 11.75 9.06
N TRP A 78 -19.25 11.88 7.77
CA TRP A 78 -17.90 11.73 7.22
C TRP A 78 -17.06 12.98 7.56
N PRO A 79 -15.72 12.90 7.72
CA PRO A 79 -14.88 14.08 7.91
C PRO A 79 -15.15 15.14 6.84
N GLU A 80 -15.40 16.38 7.26
CA GLU A 80 -15.63 17.48 6.33
C GLU A 80 -14.30 18.01 5.77
N PRO A 81 -14.26 18.46 4.50
CA PRO A 81 -13.05 19.02 3.92
C PRO A 81 -12.59 20.24 4.72
N GLY A 82 -11.28 20.35 4.93
CA GLY A 82 -10.67 21.39 5.77
C GLY A 82 -10.09 20.78 7.05
N ASP A 83 -10.35 21.40 8.20
CA ASP A 83 -9.69 21.05 9.45
C ASP A 83 -10.02 19.63 9.93
N GLN A 84 -11.27 19.19 9.79
CA GLN A 84 -11.68 17.84 10.21
C GLN A 84 -11.02 16.75 9.35
N GLU A 85 -10.99 16.92 8.03
CA GLU A 85 -10.29 16.01 7.12
C GLU A 85 -8.79 15.98 7.44
N ASN A 86 -8.16 17.13 7.68
CA ASN A 86 -6.74 17.20 8.01
C ASN A 86 -6.42 16.52 9.34
N ASP A 87 -7.26 16.71 10.37
CA ASP A 87 -7.12 16.03 11.66
C ASP A 87 -7.36 14.52 11.56
N ALA A 88 -8.35 14.10 10.75
CA ALA A 88 -8.60 12.68 10.47
C ALA A 88 -7.41 12.05 9.75
N VAL A 89 -6.89 12.70 8.70
CA VAL A 89 -5.70 12.23 7.96
C VAL A 89 -4.48 12.16 8.88
N ARG A 90 -4.27 13.12 9.79
CA ARG A 90 -3.18 13.06 10.78
C ARG A 90 -3.29 11.80 11.65
N GLN A 91 -4.45 11.55 12.25
CA GLN A 91 -4.68 10.36 13.09
C GLN A 91 -4.54 9.05 12.29
N LEU A 92 -5.04 9.04 11.05
CA LEU A 92 -4.93 7.87 10.18
C LEU A 92 -3.46 7.58 9.81
N ASN A 93 -2.65 8.62 9.59
CA ASN A 93 -1.21 8.46 9.35
C ASN A 93 -0.48 7.93 10.59
N GLU A 94 -0.88 8.34 11.79
CA GLU A 94 -0.34 7.78 13.05
C GLU A 94 -0.62 6.27 13.19
N LEU A 95 -1.77 5.79 12.71
CA LEU A 95 -2.10 4.36 12.69
C LEU A 95 -1.27 3.55 11.69
N CYS A 96 -0.76 4.22 10.65
CA CYS A 96 -0.03 3.61 9.54
C CYS A 96 1.29 4.37 9.29
N PRO A 97 2.26 4.32 10.22
CA PRO A 97 3.44 5.18 10.18
C PRO A 97 4.45 4.81 9.08
N ASN A 98 4.33 3.61 8.50
CA ASN A 98 5.32 3.04 7.58
C ASN A 98 4.66 2.59 6.28
N ASN A 99 5.12 3.11 5.14
CA ASN A 99 4.77 2.56 3.83
C ASN A 99 5.63 1.31 3.56
N PRO A 100 5.04 0.11 3.37
CA PRO A 100 5.80 -1.11 3.13
C PRO A 100 6.52 -1.13 1.76
N PHE A 101 6.17 -0.22 0.85
CA PHE A 101 6.79 -0.12 -0.47
C PHE A 101 7.87 0.96 -0.58
N GLU A 102 8.24 1.63 0.51
CA GLU A 102 9.36 2.57 0.49
C GLU A 102 10.66 1.84 0.09
N SER A 103 11.39 2.46 -0.83
CA SER A 103 12.51 1.88 -1.58
C SER A 103 13.63 1.27 -0.72
N GLY A 104 13.73 1.66 0.56
CA GLY A 104 14.69 1.09 1.51
C GLY A 104 14.25 -0.21 2.19
N LYS A 105 12.96 -0.57 2.19
CA LYS A 105 12.42 -1.73 2.91
C LYS A 105 12.22 -2.96 2.04
N LEU A 106 11.92 -2.79 0.76
CA LEU A 106 11.79 -3.92 -0.18
C LEU A 106 13.12 -4.65 -0.44
N GLN A 107 14.27 -4.01 -0.14
CA GLN A 107 15.60 -4.61 -0.31
C GLN A 107 16.13 -5.29 0.96
N SER A 108 15.47 -5.12 2.12
CA SER A 108 15.97 -5.61 3.42
C SER A 108 15.30 -6.90 3.91
N SER A 109 14.50 -7.57 3.08
CA SER A 109 13.89 -8.86 3.46
C SER A 109 14.94 -9.98 3.53
N ALA A 110 15.42 -10.23 4.74
CA ALA A 110 16.00 -11.45 5.30
C ALA A 110 17.06 -12.19 4.46
N GLY A 111 18.33 -11.79 4.59
CA GLY A 111 19.50 -12.57 4.14
C GLY A 111 20.73 -11.73 3.80
N PHE A 112 20.56 -10.43 3.55
CA PHE A 112 21.65 -9.53 3.20
C PHE A 112 22.02 -8.65 4.40
N SER A 113 23.32 -8.58 4.67
CA SER A 113 23.91 -7.81 5.78
C SER A 113 23.48 -6.35 5.72
N THR A 114 22.64 -5.94 6.67
CA THR A 114 22.30 -4.54 6.96
C THR A 114 23.42 -3.91 7.78
N ASP A 115 24.63 -3.80 7.21
CA ASP A 115 25.70 -3.06 7.88
C ASP A 115 25.38 -1.56 7.78
N PRO A 116 25.10 -0.85 8.90
CA PRO A 116 24.65 0.54 8.88
C PRO A 116 25.70 1.53 8.35
N PHE A 117 26.95 1.08 8.17
CA PHE A 117 28.06 1.92 7.72
C PHE A 117 28.02 2.30 6.23
N TYR A 118 27.19 1.65 5.40
CA TYR A 118 27.23 1.82 3.95
C TYR A 118 26.07 2.62 3.32
N GLN A 119 25.15 3.21 4.11
CA GLN A 119 24.00 3.97 3.57
C GLN A 119 24.10 5.50 3.74
N TYR A 120 25.26 6.04 4.13
CA TYR A 120 25.53 7.48 4.02
C TYR A 120 26.39 7.73 2.79
N TYR A 121 25.94 8.59 1.88
CA TYR A 121 26.55 9.02 0.60
C TYR A 121 26.09 8.33 -0.68
N SER A 122 24.85 8.63 -1.09
CA SER A 122 24.59 8.84 -2.52
C SER A 122 23.51 9.91 -2.74
N GLY A 123 23.91 11.17 -2.57
CA GLY A 123 23.21 12.30 -3.15
C GLY A 123 24.23 13.19 -3.87
N PRO A 124 24.09 13.45 -5.19
CA PRO A 124 24.84 14.53 -5.82
C PRO A 124 24.30 15.86 -5.30
N THR A 125 25.15 16.62 -4.62
CA THR A 125 24.90 17.99 -4.22
C THR A 125 24.85 18.89 -5.46
N ASN A 126 23.63 19.11 -5.99
CA ASN A 126 23.40 20.24 -6.88
C ASN A 126 23.35 21.51 -6.04
N VAL A 127 24.49 22.20 -6.00
CA VAL A 127 24.66 23.55 -5.48
C VAL A 127 23.84 24.50 -6.35
N VAL A 128 22.70 24.97 -5.84
CA VAL A 128 22.03 26.15 -6.39
C VAL A 128 22.19 27.27 -5.38
N ASN A 129 23.21 28.10 -5.61
CA ASN A 129 23.34 29.40 -4.99
C ASN A 129 22.21 30.30 -5.50
N ASN A 130 21.20 30.61 -4.69
CA ASN A 130 20.60 31.93 -4.75
C ASN A 130 19.89 32.33 -3.45
N ALA A 131 19.99 33.63 -3.18
CA ALA A 131 19.63 34.37 -1.99
C ALA A 131 18.22 34.10 -1.40
N SER A 132 18.11 34.13 -0.06
CA SER A 132 17.47 35.23 0.67
C SER A 132 17.43 34.92 2.17
N SER A 133 17.89 35.89 2.96
CA SER A 133 17.83 35.91 4.42
C SER A 133 16.41 36.16 4.94
N GLY A 134 16.04 35.48 6.03
CA GLY A 134 15.02 35.99 6.95
C GLY A 134 14.20 34.91 7.65
N PHE A 135 14.48 34.74 8.95
CA PHE A 135 13.54 34.33 10.01
C PHE A 135 12.77 33.00 9.85
N GLU A 136 13.12 31.97 10.64
CA GLU A 136 12.33 31.53 11.82
C GLU A 136 12.74 30.13 12.31
N ASN A 137 13.01 30.07 13.62
CA ASN A 137 12.82 28.96 14.55
C ASN A 137 13.42 27.58 14.23
N ASP A 138 14.57 27.39 14.87
CA ASP A 138 15.08 26.13 15.42
C ASP A 138 13.98 25.33 16.14
N SER A 139 13.30 24.45 15.39
CA SER A 139 12.53 23.34 15.92
C SER A 139 13.13 22.06 15.33
N LEU A 140 14.11 21.52 16.03
CA LEU A 140 14.63 20.16 15.83
C LEU A 140 13.59 19.13 16.30
N GLU A 141 12.35 19.23 15.82
CA GLU A 141 11.49 18.06 15.75
C GLU A 141 12.00 17.19 14.59
N PRO A 142 12.09 15.86 14.77
CA PRO A 142 12.48 14.99 13.67
C PRO A 142 11.55 15.30 12.51
N THR A 143 12.13 15.77 11.40
CA THR A 143 11.42 16.06 10.17
C THR A 143 11.01 14.72 9.56
N THR A 144 10.02 14.08 10.16
CA THR A 144 9.10 13.25 9.41
C THR A 144 8.39 14.24 8.49
N THR A 145 8.90 14.39 7.28
CA THR A 145 8.28 15.18 6.19
C THR A 145 6.97 14.51 5.75
N PHE A 146 6.13 14.10 6.69
CA PHE A 146 4.72 13.78 6.55
C PHE A 146 3.97 15.09 6.80
N GLY A 147 3.97 15.97 5.80
CA GLY A 147 3.40 17.32 5.97
C GLY A 147 3.56 18.26 4.79
N ALA A 148 4.42 17.94 3.81
CA ALA A 148 4.28 18.57 2.51
C ALA A 148 2.99 18.04 1.87
N LEU A 149 2.03 18.93 1.57
CA LEU A 149 0.72 18.66 0.97
C LEU A 149 0.71 17.81 -0.33
N GLY A 150 1.87 17.33 -0.82
CA GLY A 150 2.02 16.70 -2.13
C GLY A 150 1.76 15.20 -2.20
N ASP A 151 1.89 14.44 -1.12
CA ASP A 151 1.67 12.98 -1.18
C ASP A 151 1.02 12.44 0.09
N LYS A 152 -0.30 12.69 0.20
CA LYS A 152 -1.11 12.08 1.25
C LYS A 152 -1.23 10.59 0.94
N ARG A 153 -0.50 9.78 1.72
CA ARG A 153 -0.63 8.33 1.73
C ARG A 153 -2.08 7.86 1.91
N ILE A 154 -2.84 8.59 2.70
CA ILE A 154 -4.24 8.28 2.98
C ILE A 154 -5.11 9.32 2.29
N ARG A 155 -5.97 8.85 1.39
CA ARG A 155 -6.88 9.69 0.60
C ARG A 155 -8.30 9.46 1.07
N LEU A 156 -8.98 10.52 1.51
CA LEU A 156 -10.39 10.51 1.82
C LEU A 156 -11.13 11.12 0.63
N GLN A 157 -12.05 10.37 0.03
CA GLN A 157 -12.83 10.79 -1.12
C GLN A 157 -14.31 10.75 -0.79
N PHE A 158 -15.03 11.75 -1.29
CA PHE A 158 -16.47 11.79 -1.25
C PHE A 158 -17.01 11.51 -2.65
N ASP A 159 -17.86 10.50 -2.78
CA ASP A 159 -18.52 10.14 -4.04
C ASP A 159 -19.99 9.78 -3.77
N PRO A 160 -20.92 10.73 -3.97
CA PRO A 160 -22.34 10.51 -3.72
C PRO A 160 -22.98 9.49 -4.67
N SER A 161 -22.29 9.14 -5.78
CA SER A 161 -22.77 8.14 -6.73
C SER A 161 -22.45 6.70 -6.31
N LEU A 162 -21.60 6.52 -5.29
CA LEU A 162 -21.19 5.22 -4.81
C LEU A 162 -22.39 4.41 -4.26
N THR A 163 -22.66 3.28 -4.90
CA THR A 163 -23.71 2.33 -4.50
C THR A 163 -23.14 1.02 -3.97
N ALA A 164 -23.94 0.26 -3.22
CA ALA A 164 -23.54 -1.06 -2.72
C ALA A 164 -23.27 -2.06 -3.87
N THR A 165 -24.03 -1.96 -4.96
CA THR A 165 -23.82 -2.77 -6.17
C THR A 165 -22.47 -2.44 -6.80
N GLN A 166 -22.16 -1.15 -6.97
CA GLN A 166 -20.87 -0.71 -7.52
C GLN A 166 -19.70 -1.16 -6.64
N ALA A 167 -19.81 -1.04 -5.31
CA ALA A 167 -18.79 -1.55 -4.40
C ALA A 167 -18.61 -3.07 -4.53
N SER A 168 -19.69 -3.83 -4.72
CA SER A 168 -19.62 -5.27 -4.97
C SER A 168 -18.99 -5.62 -6.32
N GLU A 169 -19.27 -4.85 -7.37
CA GLU A 169 -18.67 -5.03 -8.70
C GLU A 169 -17.16 -4.76 -8.65
N TRP A 170 -16.73 -3.75 -7.89
CA TRP A 170 -15.32 -3.42 -7.71
C TRP A 170 -14.50 -4.53 -7.06
N GLU A 171 -15.11 -5.42 -6.26
CA GLU A 171 -14.40 -6.59 -5.73
C GLU A 171 -13.86 -7.50 -6.84
N ASP A 172 -14.57 -7.59 -7.97
CA ASP A 172 -14.21 -8.42 -9.10
C ASP A 172 -13.49 -7.62 -10.19
N ASP A 173 -13.92 -6.39 -10.44
CA ASP A 173 -13.40 -5.51 -11.49
C ASP A 173 -13.28 -4.06 -10.99
N PRO A 174 -12.11 -3.64 -10.46
CA PRO A 174 -11.91 -2.27 -10.02
C PRO A 174 -11.98 -1.29 -11.21
N PRO A 175 -12.26 -0.01 -10.98
CA PRO A 175 -12.27 0.99 -12.06
C PRO A 175 -10.93 0.98 -12.83
N ASP A 176 -11.01 0.86 -14.16
CA ASP A 176 -9.82 0.81 -15.04
C ASP A 176 -8.92 2.04 -14.89
N GLU A 177 -9.52 3.20 -14.61
CA GLU A 177 -8.83 4.48 -14.45
C GLU A 177 -8.25 4.70 -13.05
N TRP A 178 -8.55 3.81 -12.09
CA TRP A 178 -8.05 4.00 -10.73
C TRP A 178 -6.58 3.57 -10.63
N GLU A 179 -5.73 4.56 -10.34
CA GLU A 179 -4.31 4.38 -10.06
C GLU A 179 -3.90 5.30 -8.92
N ALA A 180 -3.03 4.81 -8.04
CA ALA A 180 -2.43 5.61 -6.98
C ALA A 180 -0.99 5.17 -6.70
N PRO A 181 -0.15 6.02 -6.10
CA PRO A 181 1.20 5.63 -5.70
C PRO A 181 1.19 4.38 -4.79
N PRO A 182 2.17 3.46 -4.93
CA PRO A 182 2.26 2.27 -4.09
C PRO A 182 2.20 2.58 -2.60
N GLY A 183 1.33 1.86 -1.88
CA GLY A 183 1.15 2.04 -0.44
C GLY A 183 0.10 3.09 -0.05
N THR A 184 -0.52 3.74 -1.04
CA THR A 184 -1.64 4.66 -0.82
C THR A 184 -2.88 3.87 -0.40
N ILE A 185 -3.60 4.37 0.61
CA ILE A 185 -4.88 3.81 1.07
C ILE A 185 -5.96 4.84 0.77
N THR A 186 -6.99 4.44 0.03
CA THR A 186 -8.10 5.31 -0.36
C THR A 186 -9.37 4.85 0.34
N ALA A 187 -10.06 5.78 0.99
CA ALA A 187 -11.36 5.56 1.61
C ALA A 187 -12.40 6.47 0.94
N ILE A 188 -13.46 5.88 0.40
CA ILE A 188 -14.52 6.53 -0.35
C ILE A 188 -15.83 6.41 0.42
N CYS A 189 -16.58 7.50 0.53
CA CYS A 189 -17.88 7.52 1.20
C CYS A 189 -18.95 8.15 0.31
N ASN A 190 -20.16 7.58 0.33
CA ASN A 190 -21.31 8.12 -0.38
C ASN A 190 -22.10 9.20 0.41
N GLY A 191 -21.72 9.45 1.65
CA GLY A 191 -22.34 10.43 2.55
C GLY A 191 -23.66 10.00 3.19
N THR A 192 -24.16 8.82 2.87
CA THR A 192 -25.43 8.33 3.43
C THR A 192 -25.18 7.15 4.34
N ASP A 193 -24.62 6.07 3.82
CA ASP A 193 -24.48 4.85 4.60
C ASP A 193 -23.35 3.93 4.17
N LEU A 194 -22.59 4.25 3.11
CA LEU A 194 -21.62 3.33 2.53
C LEU A 194 -20.23 3.92 2.56
N VAL A 195 -19.28 3.11 3.03
CA VAL A 195 -17.85 3.40 2.99
C VAL A 195 -17.12 2.23 2.36
N ALA A 196 -16.30 2.51 1.34
CA ALA A 196 -15.45 1.56 0.65
C ALA A 196 -13.97 1.95 0.83
N ILE A 197 -13.10 1.00 1.13
CA ILE A 197 -11.68 1.24 1.41
C ILE A 197 -10.83 0.21 0.69
N TRP A 198 -9.83 0.68 -0.04
CA TRP A 198 -8.84 -0.17 -0.70
C TRP A 198 -7.45 0.48 -0.65
N ALA A 199 -6.44 -0.27 -1.08
CA ALA A 199 -5.05 0.20 -1.07
C ALA A 199 -4.33 -0.16 -2.38
N ALA A 200 -3.35 0.67 -2.77
CA ALA A 200 -2.52 0.47 -3.95
C ALA A 200 -1.33 -0.45 -3.64
N SER A 201 -1.18 -1.51 -4.43
CA SER A 201 -0.01 -2.40 -4.42
C SER A 201 1.19 -1.74 -5.14
N VAL A 202 2.26 -2.51 -5.34
CA VAL A 202 3.51 -2.08 -5.98
C VAL A 202 3.33 -1.58 -7.43
N ASP A 203 2.28 -2.03 -8.11
CA ASP A 203 1.93 -1.66 -9.48
C ASP A 203 0.98 -0.47 -9.56
N GLY A 204 0.65 0.15 -8.42
CA GLY A 204 -0.29 1.27 -8.33
C GLY A 204 -1.77 0.87 -8.45
N LYS A 205 -2.06 -0.43 -8.57
CA LYS A 205 -3.42 -0.98 -8.67
C LYS A 205 -3.91 -1.54 -7.33
N PRO A 206 -5.22 -1.83 -7.17
CA PRO A 206 -5.72 -2.34 -5.91
C PRO A 206 -5.06 -3.67 -5.51
N ILE A 207 -4.72 -3.84 -4.23
CA ILE A 207 -4.19 -5.09 -3.70
C ILE A 207 -5.15 -6.24 -4.04
N ARG A 208 -4.61 -7.36 -4.53
CA ARG A 208 -5.41 -8.56 -4.85
C ARG A 208 -5.34 -9.61 -3.76
N VAL A 209 -6.36 -10.47 -3.71
CA VAL A 209 -6.33 -11.69 -2.90
C VAL A 209 -5.35 -12.66 -3.56
N ALA A 210 -4.45 -13.26 -2.77
CA ALA A 210 -3.41 -14.15 -3.30
C ALA A 210 -4.04 -15.32 -4.09
N GLY A 211 -3.60 -15.51 -5.33
CA GLY A 211 -4.11 -16.56 -6.22
C GLY A 211 -5.49 -16.30 -6.82
N GLN A 212 -6.10 -15.14 -6.59
CA GLN A 212 -7.40 -14.76 -7.15
C GLN A 212 -7.32 -13.44 -7.92
N LYS A 213 -8.27 -13.20 -8.82
CA LYS A 213 -8.42 -11.90 -9.48
C LYS A 213 -9.09 -10.86 -8.58
N LYS A 214 -9.77 -11.29 -7.51
CA LYS A 214 -10.49 -10.41 -6.59
C LYS A 214 -9.57 -9.43 -5.90
N ILE A 215 -10.02 -8.19 -5.73
CA ILE A 215 -9.31 -7.18 -4.95
C ILE A 215 -9.61 -7.33 -3.45
N ARG A 216 -8.72 -6.83 -2.61
CA ARG A 216 -8.95 -6.69 -1.17
C ARG A 216 -9.66 -5.36 -0.92
N LEU A 217 -10.98 -5.41 -1.00
CA LEU A 217 -11.86 -4.29 -0.71
C LEU A 217 -12.45 -4.45 0.70
N PHE A 218 -12.50 -3.37 1.47
CA PHE A 218 -13.29 -3.32 2.69
C PHE A 218 -14.52 -2.45 2.45
N VAL A 219 -15.70 -3.04 2.61
CA VAL A 219 -16.97 -2.33 2.51
C VAL A 219 -17.68 -2.39 3.86
N THR A 220 -18.14 -1.24 4.35
CA THR A 220 -18.94 -1.16 5.58
C THR A 220 -20.14 -0.27 5.36
N SER A 221 -21.24 -0.62 6.04
CA SER A 221 -22.43 0.20 6.08
C SER A 221 -22.57 0.89 7.44
N VAL A 222 -22.49 2.21 7.45
CA VAL A 222 -22.62 3.03 8.66
C VAL A 222 -23.61 4.15 8.40
N LYS A 223 -24.77 4.14 9.05
CA LYS A 223 -25.78 5.21 8.88
C LYS A 223 -25.23 6.58 9.28
N LEU A 224 -25.08 7.46 8.30
CA LEU A 224 -24.71 8.87 8.46
C LEU A 224 -25.96 9.76 8.41
N ASN A 225 -25.88 10.94 9.02
CA ASN A 225 -26.91 11.96 8.92
C ASN A 225 -26.79 12.64 7.55
N SER A 226 -27.72 12.34 6.63
CA SER A 226 -27.72 12.91 5.28
C SER A 226 -28.08 14.40 5.22
N THR A 227 -28.58 14.97 6.32
CA THR A 227 -29.24 16.29 6.34
C THR A 227 -28.29 17.47 6.14
N GLU A 228 -26.97 17.29 6.33
CA GLU A 228 -26.02 18.42 6.34
C GLU A 228 -25.19 18.55 5.06
N ARG A 229 -25.22 17.55 4.15
CA ARG A 229 -24.33 17.50 2.97
C ARG A 229 -24.96 17.83 1.62
N SER A 230 -26.25 18.19 1.56
CA SER A 230 -26.89 18.60 0.29
C SER A 230 -26.38 19.93 -0.28
N ASN A 231 -25.49 20.63 0.44
CA ASN A 231 -25.00 21.96 0.08
C ASN A 231 -23.59 21.97 -0.54
N TYR A 232 -23.00 20.80 -0.80
CA TYR A 232 -21.67 20.65 -1.40
C TYR A 232 -21.75 19.94 -2.75
#